data_AF-A0A7X5QJU2-F1
#
_entry.id   AF-A0A7X5QJU2-F1
#
_cell.length_a   1.000
_cell.length_b   1.000
_cell.length_c   1.000
_cell.angle_alpha   90.00
_cell.angle_beta   90.00
_cell.angle_gamma   90.00
#
_symmetry.space_group_name_H-M   'P 1'
#
loop_
_entity.id
_entity.type
_entity.pdbx_description
1 polymer ?
#
loop_
_entity_poly.entity_id
_entity_poly.type
_entity_poly.pdbx_seq_one_letter_code
_entity_poly.pdbx_strand_id
1 'polypeptide(L)' 'MRKGATPIKREQLLEKANRIIRQHEDFIQGMQVDDVVQKGDVLVFRGEFFLGENE' A
#
# COMPACT_ATOMS: atom_id res chain seq x y z
N MET A 1 11.73 16.72 17.43
CA MET A 1 12.64 15.83 16.66
C MET A 1 11.81 15.11 15.61
N ARG A 2 12.07 15.30 14.31
CA ARG A 2 11.50 14.41 13.28
C ARG A 2 12.18 13.05 13.47
N LYS A 3 11.43 12.01 13.84
CA LYS A 3 11.92 10.63 13.73
C LYS A 3 12.23 10.41 12.25
N GLY A 4 13.50 10.31 11.90
CA GLY A 4 13.91 10.03 10.52
C GLY A 4 13.29 8.71 10.06
N ALA A 5 12.90 8.62 8.79
CA ALA A 5 12.45 7.37 8.21
C ALA A 5 13.63 6.39 8.13
N THR A 6 13.45 5.17 8.63
CA THR A 6 14.45 4.12 8.45
C THR A 6 14.46 3.69 6.99
N PRO A 7 15.64 3.54 6.35
CA PRO A 7 15.72 2.95 5.03
C PRO A 7 15.05 1.58 5.00
N ILE A 8 14.22 1.35 3.98
CA ILE A 8 13.49 0.09 3.79
C ILE A 8 13.42 -0.19 2.29
N LYS A 9 13.56 -1.46 1.92
CA LYS A 9 13.51 -1.85 0.51
C LYS A 9 12.09 -1.74 -0.04
N ARG A 10 11.96 -1.53 -1.35
CA ARG A 10 10.67 -1.37 -2.04
C ARG A 10 9.76 -2.57 -1.77
N GLU A 11 10.30 -3.77 -1.89
CA GLU A 11 9.56 -5.03 -1.73
C GLU A 11 9.01 -5.16 -0.31
N GLN A 12 9.82 -4.82 0.69
CA GLN A 12 9.42 -4.83 2.11
C GLN A 12 8.33 -3.79 2.41
N LEU A 13 8.36 -2.63 1.73
CA LEU A 13 7.29 -1.64 1.83
C LEU A 13 5.98 -2.16 1.25
N LEU A 14 6.03 -2.79 0.07
CA LEU A 14 4.86 -3.36 -0.59
C LEU A 14 4.25 -4.50 0.23
N GLU A 15 5.07 -5.41 0.77
CA GLU A 15 4.61 -6.47 1.68
C GLU A 15 3.91 -5.90 2.91
N LYS A 16 4.52 -4.87 3.52
CA LYS A 16 3.95 -4.22 4.70
C LYS A 16 2.63 -3.52 4.37
N ALA A 17 2.55 -2.81 3.24
CA ALA A 17 1.34 -2.14 2.79
C ALA A 17 0.21 -3.13 2.53
N ASN A 18 0.48 -4.20 1.76
CA ASN A 18 -0.50 -5.25 1.49
C ASN A 18 -1.00 -5.93 2.76
N ARG A 19 -0.13 -6.17 3.74
CA ARG A 19 -0.55 -6.72 5.04
C ARG A 19 -1.48 -5.78 5.79
N ILE A 20 -1.18 -4.48 5.85
CA ILE A 20 -2.02 -3.48 6.52
C ILE A 20 -3.40 -3.42 5.86
N ILE A 21 -3.44 -3.36 4.52
CA ILE A 21 -4.68 -3.31 3.74
C ILE A 21 -5.56 -4.54 4.01
N ARG A 22 -4.98 -5.75 3.97
CA ARG A 22 -5.70 -7.00 4.24
C ARG A 22 -6.19 -7.16 5.68
N GLN A 23 -5.57 -6.46 6.63
CA GLN A 23 -5.95 -6.49 8.04
C GLN A 23 -6.98 -5.41 8.41
N HIS A 24 -7.30 -4.50 7.48
CA HIS A 24 -8.30 -3.48 7.70
C HIS A 24 -9.70 -4.10 7.72
N GLU A 25 -10.57 -3.63 8.61
CA GLU A 25 -11.93 -4.14 8.75
C GLU A 25 -12.77 -3.94 7.47
N ASP A 26 -12.60 -2.79 6.82
CA ASP A 26 -13.20 -2.47 5.53
C ASP A 26 -12.38 -2.97 4.33
N PHE A 27 -11.61 -4.05 4.49
CA PHE A 27 -10.85 -4.60 3.36
C PHE A 27 -11.81 -5.04 2.25
N ILE A 28 -11.55 -4.55 1.05
CA ILE A 28 -12.31 -4.90 -0.15
C ILE A 28 -11.53 -5.96 -0.93
N GLN A 29 -12.21 -7.07 -1.23
CA GLN A 29 -11.61 -8.18 -1.96
C GLN A 29 -11.05 -7.71 -3.32
N GLY A 30 -9.85 -8.17 -3.66
CA GLY A 30 -9.15 -7.77 -4.87
C GLY A 30 -8.32 -6.50 -4.73
N MET A 31 -8.42 -5.76 -3.61
CA MET A 31 -7.51 -4.65 -3.34
C MET A 31 -6.10 -5.17 -3.05
N GLN A 32 -5.15 -4.85 -3.93
CA GLN A 32 -3.74 -5.18 -3.76
C GLN A 32 -2.88 -4.01 -4.22
N VAL A 33 -1.77 -3.81 -3.52
CA VAL A 33 -0.73 -2.84 -3.91
C VAL A 33 0.38 -3.59 -4.62
N ASP A 34 0.73 -3.16 -5.83
CA ASP A 34 1.82 -3.71 -6.63
C ASP A 34 3.00 -2.74 -6.77
N ASP A 35 2.79 -1.45 -6.46
CA ASP A 35 3.79 -0.43 -6.68
C ASP A 35 3.76 0.72 -5.67
N VAL A 36 4.90 1.42 -5.56
CA VAL A 36 5.08 2.55 -4.65
C VAL A 36 6.00 3.61 -5.24
N VAL A 37 5.60 4.87 -5.15
CA VAL A 37 6.40 6.03 -5.57
C VAL A 37 6.58 6.98 -4.40
N GLN A 38 7.80 7.44 -4.16
CA GLN A 38 8.09 8.46 -3.17
C GLN A 38 8.06 9.85 -3.80
N LYS A 39 7.24 10.75 -3.25
CA LYS A 39 7.16 12.16 -3.62
C LYS A 39 7.53 13.01 -2.41
N GLY A 40 8.82 13.35 -2.28
CA GLY A 40 9.36 13.99 -1.08
C GLY A 40 9.19 13.10 0.15
N ASP A 41 8.45 13.58 1.14
CA ASP A 41 8.18 12.85 2.39
C ASP A 41 6.92 11.96 2.32
N VAL A 42 6.25 11.90 1.16
CA VAL A 42 5.00 11.14 0.97
C VAL A 42 5.27 9.88 0.14
N LEU A 43 4.73 8.74 0.60
CA LEU A 43 4.67 7.50 -0.16
C LEU A 43 3.30 7.36 -0.82
N VAL A 44 3.28 7.15 -2.13
CA VAL A 44 2.07 6.91 -2.91
C VAL A 44 2.08 5.45 -3.37
N PHE A 45 1.21 4.65 -2.76
CA PHE A 45 1.00 3.26 -3.14
C PHE A 45 -0.01 3.16 -4.27
N ARG A 46 0.24 2.25 -5.22
CA ARG A 46 -0.60 1.98 -6.38
C ARG A 46 -0.87 0.49 -6.48
N GLY A 47 -1.98 0.15 -7.11
CA GLY A 47 -2.29 -1.21 -7.47
C GLY A 47 -3.75 -1.34 -7.85
N GLU A 48 -4.14 -2.57 -8.11
CA GLU A 48 -5.45 -2.89 -8.64
C GLU A 48 -6.50 -2.95 -7.53
N PHE A 49 -7.70 -2.51 -7.92
CA PHE A 49 -8.87 -2.52 -7.07
C PHE A 49 -10.03 -3.05 -7.91
N PHE A 50 -10.35 -4.32 -7.71
CA PHE A 50 -11.46 -4.97 -8.39
C PHE A 50 -12.72 -4.78 -7.54
N LEU A 51 -13.39 -3.64 -7.68
CA LEU A 51 -14.82 -3.63 -7.39
C LEU A 51 -15.45 -4.52 -8.45
N GLY A 52 -16.13 -5.59 -8.03
CA GLY A 52 -16.93 -6.40 -8.94
C GLY A 52 -17.76 -5.46 -9.81
N GLU A 53 -17.69 -5.65 -11.12
CA GLU A 53 -18.58 -5.01 -12.07
C GLU A 53 -20.00 -5.29 -11.57
N ASN A 54 -20.69 -4.26 -11.09
CA ASN A 54 -22.13 -4.35 -10.91
C ASN A 54 -22.75 -4.29 -12.30
N GLU A 55 -22.93 -5.45 -12.93
CA GLU A 55 -24.05 -5.74 -13.84
C GLU A 55 -24.69 -7.08 -13.46
#